data_AF-A0A6G3WK56-F1
#
_entry.id   AF-A0A6G3WK56-F1
#
_cell.length_a   1.000
_cell.length_b   1.000
_cell.length_c   1.000
_cell.angle_alpha   90.00
_cell.angle_beta   90.00
_cell.angle_gamma   90.00
#
_symmetry.space_group_name_H-M   'P 1'
#
loop_
_entity.id
_entity.type
_entity.pdbx_description
1 polymer ?
#
loop_
_entity_poly.entity_id
_entity_poly.type
_entity_poly.pdbx_seq_one_letter_code
_entity_poly.pdbx_strand_id
1 'polypeptide(L)'
;MLPSTSSFPSAIALNAHEVFVAQTGQTAGGFSATWTWGSVIALMALVVSTWLIINHRRRDGIAKWLEPGYDAASESLVVLNRLALKPAIEGDTADLHELVDLVSRLRLAEQRSPELPFGVIVAELEGYQKNVLPHDYEDRLAADTGLLSAYLTLTRMQGIKLEAARTAIACVQRLIEKRTRK
;
A
#
# COMPACT_ATOMS: atom_id res chain seq x y z
N MET A 1 43.62 56.39 -9.23
CA MET A 1 43.78 56.42 -10.70
C MET A 1 42.68 57.29 -11.30
N LEU A 2 43.00 58.00 -12.39
CA LEU A 2 42.07 58.76 -13.25
C LEU A 2 42.17 58.17 -14.67
N PRO A 3 41.27 58.49 -15.62
CA PRO A 3 39.82 58.68 -15.53
C PRO A 3 39.10 57.90 -16.68
N SER A 4 37.89 58.36 -17.08
CA SER A 4 37.10 58.05 -18.31
C SER A 4 35.77 57.31 -18.03
N THR A 5 34.62 57.63 -18.65
CA THR A 5 34.30 58.68 -19.66
C THR A 5 32.80 59.09 -19.62
N SER A 6 32.46 60.16 -20.35
CA SER A 6 31.13 60.65 -20.80
C SER A 6 30.07 59.57 -21.13
N SER A 7 28.75 59.83 -21.04
CA SER A 7 28.04 60.97 -21.68
C SER A 7 26.69 61.37 -21.06
N PHE A 8 26.28 62.63 -21.31
CA PHE A 8 24.92 63.19 -21.18
C PHE A 8 24.00 62.70 -22.34
N PRO A 9 22.66 62.97 -22.39
CA PRO A 9 21.77 63.73 -21.48
C PRO A 9 20.72 62.78 -20.81
N SER A 10 19.45 63.07 -20.44
CA SER A 10 18.53 64.21 -20.64
C SER A 10 17.41 64.26 -19.57
N ALA A 11 16.42 65.15 -19.73
CA ALA A 11 15.32 65.43 -18.78
C ALA A 11 13.97 64.76 -19.09
N ILE A 12 13.18 64.46 -18.06
CA ILE A 12 11.73 64.19 -18.12
C ILE A 12 11.02 65.01 -17.04
N ALA A 13 10.53 66.21 -17.39
CA ALA A 13 9.54 66.96 -16.61
C ALA A 13 9.02 68.18 -17.40
N LEU A 14 7.87 68.06 -18.06
CA LEU A 14 7.02 69.22 -18.37
C LEU A 14 5.59 68.79 -18.66
N ASN A 15 4.63 69.44 -18.00
CA ASN A 15 3.20 69.20 -18.19
C ASN A 15 2.67 70.00 -19.39
N ALA A 16 1.71 69.45 -20.13
CA ALA A 16 0.70 70.26 -20.80
C ALA A 16 -0.60 69.46 -20.98
N HIS A 17 -1.72 70.19 -20.97
CA HIS A 17 -3.08 69.71 -21.20
C HIS A 17 -3.25 69.04 -22.58
N GLU A 18 -4.15 68.06 -22.67
CA GLU A 18 -5.44 68.35 -23.31
C GLU A 18 -6.58 67.47 -22.78
N VAL A 19 -7.78 68.04 -22.69
CA VAL A 19 -8.99 67.36 -22.19
C VAL A 19 -9.78 66.84 -23.38
N PHE A 20 -9.58 65.58 -23.74
CA PHE A 20 -10.35 64.94 -24.81
C PHE A 20 -11.54 64.14 -24.25
N VAL A 21 -12.72 64.76 -24.22
CA VAL A 21 -13.98 64.10 -23.83
C VAL A 21 -14.45 63.20 -24.98
N ALA A 22 -14.00 61.94 -24.98
CA ALA A 22 -14.52 60.91 -25.86
C ALA A 22 -15.75 60.23 -25.21
N GLN A 23 -16.93 60.72 -25.57
CA GLN A 23 -18.27 60.11 -25.45
C GLN A 23 -18.47 58.95 -24.45
N THR A 24 -19.35 59.15 -23.47
CA THR A 24 -20.03 58.07 -22.74
C THR A 24 -21.04 57.35 -23.65
N GLY A 25 -20.53 56.64 -24.64
CA GLY A 25 -21.32 55.76 -25.50
C GLY A 25 -21.81 54.55 -24.71
N GLN A 26 -23.07 54.57 -24.28
CA GLN A 26 -23.74 53.36 -23.80
C GLN A 26 -23.91 52.37 -24.95
N THR A 27 -22.96 51.46 -25.13
CA THR A 27 -23.32 50.10 -25.54
C THR A 27 -23.48 49.27 -24.28
N ALA A 28 -24.69 48.71 -24.10
CA ALA A 28 -24.91 47.63 -23.16
C ALA A 28 -24.25 46.36 -23.72
N GLY A 29 -22.91 46.33 -23.68
CA GLY A 29 -22.08 45.19 -24.03
C GLY A 29 -22.25 44.09 -22.98
N GLY A 30 -23.42 43.45 -22.98
CA GLY A 30 -23.67 42.26 -22.18
C GLY A 30 -22.58 41.23 -22.45
N PHE A 31 -22.15 40.51 -21.41
CA PHE A 31 -21.03 39.57 -21.48
C PHE A 31 -21.22 38.57 -22.62
N SER A 32 -20.58 38.85 -23.76
CA SER A 32 -20.46 37.89 -24.84
C SER A 32 -19.50 36.82 -24.34
N ALA A 33 -20.08 35.75 -23.78
CA ALA A 33 -19.40 34.55 -23.32
C ALA A 33 -18.83 33.81 -24.54
N THR A 34 -17.81 34.42 -25.14
CA THR A 34 -17.05 33.94 -26.29
C THR A 34 -16.24 32.76 -25.81
N TRP A 35 -16.87 31.59 -25.88
CA TRP A 35 -16.39 30.32 -25.34
C TRP A 35 -15.20 29.83 -26.18
N THR A 36 -14.04 30.45 -25.95
CA THR A 36 -12.81 30.14 -26.68
C THR A 36 -12.39 28.70 -26.39
N TRP A 37 -11.90 27.98 -27.39
CA TRP A 37 -11.40 26.61 -27.21
C TRP A 37 -10.33 26.50 -26.11
N GLY A 38 -9.53 27.55 -25.89
CA GLY A 38 -8.61 27.64 -24.75
C GLY A 38 -9.32 27.59 -23.39
N SER A 39 -10.45 28.28 -23.23
CA SER A 39 -11.26 28.21 -22.00
C SER A 39 -11.87 26.82 -21.77
N VAL A 40 -12.27 26.12 -22.83
CA VAL A 40 -12.77 24.73 -22.78
C VAL A 40 -11.66 23.78 -22.34
N ILE A 41 -10.47 23.90 -22.94
CA ILE A 41 -9.29 23.09 -22.61
C ILE A 41 -8.87 23.34 -21.15
N ALA A 42 -8.87 24.59 -20.69
CA ALA A 42 -8.56 24.93 -19.29
C ALA A 42 -9.58 24.32 -18.30
N LEU A 43 -10.88 24.35 -18.63
CA LEU A 43 -11.92 23.70 -17.84
C LEU A 43 -11.74 22.17 -17.78
N MET A 44 -11.48 21.53 -18.92
CA MET A 44 -11.22 20.09 -18.98
C MET A 44 -9.95 19.70 -18.22
N ALA A 45 -8.88 20.49 -18.32
CA ALA A 45 -7.65 20.29 -17.56
C ALA A 45 -7.87 20.42 -16.04
N LEU A 46 -8.68 21.40 -15.60
CA LEU A 46 -9.10 21.53 -14.21
C LEU A 46 -9.91 20.31 -13.74
N VAL A 47 -10.91 19.88 -14.50
CA VAL A 47 -11.73 18.69 -14.15
C VAL A 47 -10.87 17.43 -14.05
N VAL A 48 -9.99 17.18 -15.03
CA VAL A 48 -9.09 16.02 -15.02
C VAL A 48 -8.09 16.09 -13.87
N SER A 49 -7.49 17.26 -13.61
CA SER A 49 -6.56 17.48 -12.50
C SER A 49 -7.23 17.26 -11.14
N THR A 50 -8.41 17.86 -10.92
CA THR A 50 -9.21 17.67 -9.69
C THR A 50 -9.60 16.20 -9.51
N TRP A 51 -10.03 15.52 -10.58
CA TRP A 51 -10.33 14.09 -10.54
C TRP A 51 -9.11 13.24 -10.18
N LEU A 52 -7.95 13.51 -10.78
CA LEU A 52 -6.68 12.83 -10.46
C LEU A 52 -6.27 13.04 -8.99
N ILE A 53 -6.38 14.27 -8.47
CA ILE A 53 -6.07 14.59 -7.06
C ILE A 53 -7.00 13.83 -6.09
N ILE A 54 -8.31 13.80 -6.38
CA ILE A 54 -9.28 13.05 -5.56
C ILE A 54 -9.01 11.55 -5.64
N ASN A 55 -8.73 11.01 -6.83
CA ASN A 55 -8.42 9.60 -7.04
C ASN A 55 -7.12 9.18 -6.33
N HIS A 56 -6.07 10.00 -6.38
CA HIS A 56 -4.85 9.78 -5.60
C HIS A 56 -5.14 9.77 -4.10
N ARG A 57 -5.74 10.83 -3.54
CA ARG A 57 -6.07 10.90 -2.11
C ARG A 57 -6.90 9.70 -1.64
N ARG A 58 -7.85 9.23 -2.45
CA ARG A 58 -8.64 8.03 -2.15
C ARG A 58 -7.76 6.76 -2.11
N ARG A 59 -6.85 6.60 -3.06
CA ARG A 59 -5.93 5.45 -3.15
C ARG A 59 -4.87 5.48 -2.05
N ASP A 60 -4.32 6.64 -1.72
CA ASP A 60 -3.38 6.84 -0.62
C ASP A 60 -4.04 6.50 0.74
N GLY A 61 -5.32 6.87 0.92
CA GLY A 61 -6.11 6.49 2.08
C GLY A 61 -6.36 4.99 2.19
N ILE A 62 -6.70 4.33 1.06
CA ILE A 62 -6.86 2.86 1.00
C ILE A 62 -5.52 2.16 1.28
N ALA A 63 -4.40 2.68 0.76
CA ALA A 63 -3.07 2.12 0.99
C ALA A 63 -2.73 2.13 2.49
N LYS A 64 -2.81 3.29 3.15
CA LYS A 64 -2.53 3.42 4.60
C LYS A 64 -3.47 2.60 5.50
N TRP A 65 -4.67 2.30 5.03
CA TRP A 65 -5.62 1.47 5.77
C TRP A 65 -5.37 -0.03 5.59
N LEU A 66 -4.81 -0.46 4.45
CA LEU A 66 -4.39 -1.85 4.19
C LEU A 66 -2.96 -2.16 4.67
N GLU A 67 -2.10 -1.14 4.80
CA GLU A 67 -0.68 -1.22 5.19
C GLU A 67 -0.43 -2.12 6.42
N PRO A 68 -1.15 -2.00 7.57
CA PRO A 68 -0.95 -2.91 8.71
C PRO A 68 -1.28 -4.38 8.44
N GLY A 69 -2.18 -4.66 7.48
CA GLY A 69 -2.51 -6.03 7.07
C GLY A 69 -1.51 -6.59 6.05
N TYR A 70 -0.97 -5.73 5.19
CA TYR A 70 0.12 -6.08 4.27
C TYR A 70 1.40 -6.42 5.06
N ASP A 71 1.73 -5.62 6.08
CA ASP A 71 2.90 -5.84 6.92
C ASP A 71 2.78 -7.11 7.74
N ALA A 72 1.62 -7.38 8.37
CA ALA A 72 1.38 -8.64 9.08
C ALA A 72 1.47 -9.87 8.16
N ALA A 73 1.00 -9.76 6.91
CA ALA A 73 1.16 -10.82 5.91
C ALA A 73 2.65 -11.01 5.52
N SER A 74 3.39 -9.93 5.33
CA SER A 74 4.84 -9.95 5.02
C SER A 74 5.66 -10.57 6.16
N GLU A 75 5.41 -10.17 7.39
CA GLU A 75 6.05 -10.70 8.60
C GLU A 75 5.73 -12.20 8.78
N SER A 76 4.48 -12.60 8.52
CA SER A 76 4.11 -14.03 8.54
C SER A 76 4.84 -14.87 7.49
N LEU A 77 5.17 -14.30 6.33
CA LEU A 77 5.99 -14.97 5.31
C LEU A 77 7.45 -15.12 5.76
N VAL A 78 8.01 -14.12 6.46
CA VAL A 78 9.35 -14.22 7.06
C VAL A 78 9.41 -15.31 8.12
N VAL A 79 8.42 -15.37 9.00
CA VAL A 79 8.31 -16.40 10.05
C VAL A 79 8.11 -17.79 9.42
N LEU A 80 7.18 -17.96 8.47
CA LEU A 80 7.03 -19.20 7.69
C LEU A 80 8.33 -19.63 6.98
N ASN A 81 9.14 -18.70 6.51
CA ASN A 81 10.44 -19.01 5.92
C ASN A 81 11.48 -19.51 6.94
N ARG A 82 11.37 -19.15 8.22
CA ARG A 82 12.19 -19.74 9.30
C ARG A 82 11.68 -21.13 9.69
N LEU A 83 10.36 -21.31 9.86
CA LEU A 83 9.75 -22.62 10.12
C LEU A 83 9.86 -23.61 8.94
N ALA A 84 10.28 -23.15 7.76
CA ALA A 84 10.65 -24.02 6.64
C ALA A 84 12.07 -24.62 6.77
N LEU A 85 12.91 -24.09 7.66
CA LEU A 85 14.31 -24.51 7.85
C LEU A 85 14.50 -25.51 9.01
N LYS A 86 13.48 -25.69 9.86
CA LYS A 86 13.45 -26.62 10.99
C LYS A 86 12.06 -27.25 11.11
N PRO A 87 11.92 -28.55 11.44
CA PRO A 87 10.61 -29.11 11.78
C PRO A 87 10.03 -28.38 12.98
N ALA A 88 8.72 -28.10 12.98
CA ALA A 88 8.07 -27.49 14.14
C ALA A 88 7.87 -28.54 15.24
N ILE A 89 8.51 -28.29 16.38
CA ILE A 89 8.45 -29.07 17.62
C ILE A 89 7.74 -28.23 18.68
N GLU A 90 6.85 -28.89 19.43
CA GLU A 90 6.04 -28.31 20.50
C GLU A 90 6.94 -27.76 21.63
N GLY A 91 6.64 -26.54 22.08
CA GLY A 91 7.38 -25.84 23.14
C GLY A 91 8.78 -25.31 22.78
N ASP A 92 9.46 -25.89 21.80
CA ASP A 92 10.89 -25.62 21.51
C ASP A 92 11.11 -24.52 20.46
N THR A 93 10.11 -24.23 19.62
CA THR A 93 10.23 -23.27 18.51
C THR A 93 9.65 -21.89 18.88
N ALA A 94 10.52 -20.93 19.20
CA ALA A 94 10.11 -19.54 19.48
C ALA A 94 9.31 -18.89 18.33
N ASP A 95 9.70 -19.18 17.08
CA ASP A 95 8.97 -18.72 15.88
C ASP A 95 7.50 -19.23 15.84
N LEU A 96 7.15 -20.30 16.57
CA LEU A 96 5.77 -20.80 16.69
C LEU A 96 4.91 -19.92 17.62
N HIS A 97 5.50 -19.24 18.60
CA HIS A 97 4.82 -18.20 19.39
C HIS A 97 4.61 -16.94 18.56
N GLU A 98 5.63 -16.50 17.80
CA GLU A 98 5.49 -15.40 16.84
C GLU A 98 4.33 -15.68 15.86
N LEU A 99 4.14 -16.94 15.46
CA LEU A 99 3.03 -17.39 14.62
C LEU A 99 1.64 -17.17 15.26
N VAL A 100 1.49 -17.34 16.58
CA VAL A 100 0.22 -17.06 17.30
C VAL A 100 -0.08 -15.57 17.28
N ASP A 101 0.93 -14.74 17.58
CA ASP A 101 0.79 -13.29 17.56
C ASP A 101 0.50 -12.76 16.14
N LEU A 102 1.07 -13.39 15.11
CA LEU A 102 0.76 -13.13 13.70
C LEU A 102 -0.67 -13.55 13.32
N VAL A 103 -1.14 -14.73 13.73
CA VAL A 103 -2.53 -15.16 13.52
C VAL A 103 -3.52 -14.17 14.16
N SER A 104 -3.21 -13.63 15.35
CA SER A 104 -4.04 -12.60 15.97
C SER A 104 -4.10 -11.31 15.12
N ARG A 105 -2.96 -10.87 14.58
CA ARG A 105 -2.85 -9.69 13.71
C ARG A 105 -3.54 -9.90 12.35
N LEU A 106 -3.46 -11.09 11.78
CA LEU A 106 -4.15 -11.46 10.54
C LEU A 106 -5.68 -11.52 10.72
N ARG A 107 -6.18 -12.06 11.85
CA ARG A 107 -7.61 -12.00 12.21
C ARG A 107 -8.10 -10.55 12.39
N LEU A 108 -7.29 -9.66 12.96
CA LEU A 108 -7.61 -8.23 13.03
C LEU A 108 -7.58 -7.54 11.66
N ALA A 109 -6.71 -7.98 10.74
CA ALA A 109 -6.71 -7.50 9.36
C ALA A 109 -7.94 -8.00 8.57
N GLU A 110 -8.39 -9.23 8.81
CA GLU A 110 -9.63 -9.80 8.27
C GLU A 110 -10.86 -9.02 8.75
N GLN A 111 -10.99 -8.76 10.05
CA GLN A 111 -12.09 -7.95 10.61
C GLN A 111 -12.14 -6.53 10.03
N ARG A 112 -10.98 -5.95 9.68
CA ARG A 112 -10.92 -4.65 8.99
C ARG A 112 -11.34 -4.80 7.53
N SER A 113 -10.78 -5.77 6.80
CA SER A 113 -10.97 -5.94 5.36
C SER A 113 -11.44 -7.36 4.99
N PRO A 114 -12.74 -7.68 5.20
CA PRO A 114 -13.31 -9.00 4.92
C PRO A 114 -13.38 -9.34 3.41
N GLU A 115 -13.08 -8.38 2.53
CA GLU A 115 -12.93 -8.62 1.08
C GLU A 115 -11.58 -9.24 0.69
N LEU A 116 -10.62 -9.31 1.63
CA LEU A 116 -9.30 -9.90 1.41
C LEU A 116 -9.21 -11.26 2.12
N PRO A 117 -8.66 -12.32 1.49
CA PRO A 117 -8.66 -13.68 2.03
C PRO A 117 -7.65 -13.93 3.17
N PHE A 118 -7.56 -13.00 4.13
CA PHE A 118 -6.76 -13.16 5.36
C PHE A 118 -7.18 -14.40 6.18
N GLY A 119 -8.47 -14.71 6.24
CA GLY A 119 -8.99 -15.92 6.89
C GLY A 119 -8.45 -17.23 6.32
N VAL A 120 -8.08 -17.25 5.03
CA VAL A 120 -7.42 -18.42 4.42
C VAL A 120 -6.01 -18.60 4.98
N ILE A 121 -5.25 -17.51 5.13
CA ILE A 121 -3.93 -17.55 5.77
C ILE A 121 -4.07 -18.05 7.21
N VAL A 122 -5.03 -17.50 7.98
CA VAL A 122 -5.33 -17.92 9.35
C VAL A 122 -5.66 -19.41 9.44
N ALA A 123 -6.54 -19.92 8.57
CA ALA A 123 -6.93 -21.33 8.56
C ALA A 123 -5.77 -22.29 8.21
N GLU A 124 -4.88 -21.89 7.31
CA GLU A 124 -3.70 -22.70 6.96
C GLU A 124 -2.61 -22.64 8.05
N LEU A 125 -2.42 -21.49 8.72
CA LEU A 125 -1.52 -21.34 9.88
C LEU A 125 -2.00 -22.14 11.10
N GLU A 126 -3.29 -22.08 11.43
CA GLU A 126 -3.88 -22.95 12.46
C GLU A 126 -3.81 -24.43 12.06
N GLY A 127 -3.94 -24.73 10.76
CA GLY A 127 -3.73 -26.07 10.22
C GLY A 127 -2.30 -26.56 10.43
N TYR A 128 -1.31 -25.69 10.25
CA TYR A 128 0.09 -25.97 10.54
C TYR A 128 0.32 -26.26 12.03
N GLN A 129 -0.18 -25.40 12.92
CA GLN A 129 -0.07 -25.58 14.38
C GLN A 129 -0.67 -26.92 14.86
N LYS A 130 -1.79 -27.36 14.26
CA LYS A 130 -2.43 -28.65 14.57
C LYS A 130 -1.64 -29.88 14.07
N ASN A 131 -0.53 -29.70 13.36
CA ASN A 131 0.36 -30.77 12.86
C ASN A 131 1.79 -30.69 13.43
N VAL A 132 2.03 -29.89 14.48
CA VAL A 132 3.32 -29.78 15.19
C VAL A 132 3.73 -31.13 15.79
N LEU A 133 5.03 -31.42 15.83
CA LEU A 133 5.56 -32.65 16.45
C LEU A 133 5.58 -32.50 17.98
N PRO A 134 5.22 -33.54 18.76
CA PRO A 134 5.40 -33.53 20.21
C PRO A 134 6.87 -33.28 20.60
N HIS A 135 7.11 -32.69 21.77
CA HIS A 135 8.46 -32.39 22.25
C HIS A 135 9.36 -33.65 22.27
N ASP A 136 8.92 -34.69 22.99
CA ASP A 136 9.62 -35.98 23.12
C ASP A 136 9.37 -36.96 21.94
N TYR A 137 9.28 -36.46 20.70
CA TYR A 137 9.05 -37.31 19.52
C TYR A 137 10.20 -38.31 19.24
N GLU A 138 11.45 -37.94 19.54
CA GLU A 138 12.61 -38.83 19.33
C GLU A 138 12.62 -40.01 20.31
N ASP A 139 12.38 -39.75 21.61
CA ASP A 139 12.26 -40.80 22.63
C ASP A 139 11.09 -41.75 22.34
N ARG A 140 9.94 -41.19 21.92
CA ARG A 140 8.75 -41.98 21.53
C ARG A 140 9.02 -42.82 20.28
N LEU A 141 9.75 -42.29 19.30
CA LEU A 141 10.13 -43.02 18.09
C LEU A 141 11.19 -44.11 18.35
N ALA A 142 12.09 -43.89 19.32
CA ALA A 142 13.04 -44.89 19.78
C ALA A 142 12.35 -46.02 20.58
N ALA A 143 11.26 -45.71 21.30
CA ALA A 143 10.45 -46.68 22.04
C ALA A 143 9.48 -47.47 21.15
N ASP A 144 8.83 -46.83 20.17
CA ASP A 144 7.91 -47.47 19.21
C ASP A 144 8.15 -46.97 17.77
N THR A 145 8.76 -47.84 16.97
CA THR A 145 9.07 -47.55 15.55
C THR A 145 7.82 -47.52 14.66
N GLY A 146 6.66 -48.02 15.12
CA GLY A 146 5.39 -47.92 14.40
C GLY A 146 4.93 -46.46 14.22
N LEU A 147 5.27 -45.60 15.19
CA LEU A 147 4.96 -44.16 15.17
C LEU A 147 5.65 -43.40 14.04
N LEU A 148 6.72 -43.96 13.44
CA LEU A 148 7.43 -43.37 12.30
C LEU A 148 6.48 -42.98 11.16
N SER A 149 5.51 -43.84 10.87
CA SER A 149 4.51 -43.60 9.82
C SER A 149 3.61 -42.40 10.09
N ALA A 150 3.26 -42.17 11.37
CA ALA A 150 2.47 -41.03 11.82
C ALA A 150 3.30 -39.73 11.79
N TYR A 151 4.53 -39.74 12.31
CA TYR A 151 5.41 -38.56 12.29
C TYR A 151 5.81 -38.14 10.86
N LEU A 152 6.04 -39.10 9.95
CA LEU A 152 6.23 -38.82 8.52
C LEU A 152 4.96 -38.29 7.84
N THR A 153 3.77 -38.56 8.37
CA THR A 153 2.51 -38.00 7.87
C THR A 153 2.30 -36.58 8.39
N LEU A 154 2.56 -36.32 9.68
CA LEU A 154 2.50 -34.99 10.30
C LEU A 154 3.47 -34.01 9.63
N THR A 155 4.73 -34.39 9.43
CA THR A 155 5.75 -33.55 8.75
C THR A 155 5.40 -33.25 7.28
N ARG A 156 4.79 -34.21 6.55
CA ARG A 156 4.22 -33.94 5.21
C ARG A 156 3.07 -32.93 5.27
N MET A 157 2.18 -33.05 6.25
CA MET A 157 1.07 -32.11 6.45
C MET A 157 1.56 -30.71 6.87
N GLN A 158 2.59 -30.60 7.71
CA GLN A 158 3.29 -29.33 8.00
C GLN A 158 3.76 -28.68 6.69
N GLY A 159 4.48 -29.41 5.83
CA GLY A 159 4.97 -28.88 4.55
C GLY A 159 3.85 -28.41 3.62
N ILE A 160 2.78 -29.19 3.48
CA ILE A 160 1.61 -28.84 2.68
C ILE A 160 0.93 -27.56 3.22
N LYS A 161 0.74 -27.46 4.54
CA LYS A 161 0.13 -26.29 5.19
C LYS A 161 1.00 -25.04 5.11
N LEU A 162 2.32 -25.20 5.16
CA LEU A 162 3.28 -24.10 5.04
C LEU A 162 3.28 -23.51 3.61
N GLU A 163 3.20 -24.34 2.56
CA GLU A 163 3.05 -23.86 1.17
C GLU A 163 1.66 -23.28 0.89
N ALA A 164 0.59 -23.84 1.48
CA ALA A 164 -0.75 -23.27 1.38
C ALA A 164 -0.82 -21.87 2.04
N ALA A 165 -0.18 -21.69 3.20
CA ALA A 165 -0.07 -20.37 3.84
C ALA A 165 0.76 -19.40 2.99
N ARG A 166 1.93 -19.81 2.47
CA ARG A 166 2.78 -19.00 1.55
C ARG A 166 2.00 -18.51 0.32
N THR A 167 1.27 -19.41 -0.34
CA THR A 167 0.49 -19.08 -1.56
C THR A 167 -0.72 -18.20 -1.24
N ALA A 168 -1.39 -18.38 -0.09
CA ALA A 168 -2.44 -17.49 0.39
C ALA A 168 -1.91 -16.08 0.69
N ILE A 169 -0.75 -15.95 1.34
CA ILE A 169 -0.09 -14.66 1.59
C ILE A 169 0.24 -13.93 0.29
N ALA A 170 0.89 -14.60 -0.65
CA ALA A 170 1.23 -14.03 -1.95
C ALA A 170 -0.03 -13.58 -2.74
N CYS A 171 -1.14 -14.30 -2.59
CA CYS A 171 -2.43 -13.91 -3.16
C CYS A 171 -2.98 -12.62 -2.50
N VAL A 172 -2.99 -12.54 -1.17
CA VAL A 172 -3.44 -11.34 -0.42
C VAL A 172 -2.57 -10.13 -0.75
N GLN A 173 -1.24 -10.26 -0.72
CA GLN A 173 -0.32 -9.18 -1.08
C GLN A 173 -0.58 -8.66 -2.49
N ARG A 174 -0.69 -9.55 -3.48
CA ARG A 174 -1.00 -9.19 -4.88
C ARG A 174 -2.38 -8.56 -5.06
N LEU A 175 -3.36 -8.90 -4.22
CA LEU A 175 -4.68 -8.24 -4.19
C LEU A 175 -4.60 -6.82 -3.60
N ILE A 176 -3.80 -6.62 -2.55
CA ILE A 176 -3.53 -5.29 -1.97
C ILE A 176 -2.77 -4.40 -2.97
N GLU A 177 -1.73 -4.93 -3.62
CA GLU A 177 -1.02 -4.27 -4.73
C GLU A 177 -1.98 -3.88 -5.86
N LYS A 178 -2.82 -4.80 -6.33
CA LYS A 178 -3.80 -4.52 -7.40
C LYS A 178 -4.83 -3.43 -7.02
N ARG A 179 -5.20 -3.35 -5.74
CA ARG A 179 -6.16 -2.35 -5.20
C ARG A 179 -5.51 -0.97 -5.02
N THR A 180 -4.25 -0.92 -4.60
CA THR A 180 -3.51 0.33 -4.37
C THR A 180 -2.88 0.87 -5.66
N ARG A 181 -2.38 -0.03 -6.53
CA ARG A 181 -1.36 0.15 -7.57
C ARG A 181 -0.25 1.14 -7.17
N LYS A 182 0.80 0.61 -6.54
CA LYS A 182 2.16 1.02 -6.94
C LYS A 182 2.42 0.54 -8.39
#